data_AF-A0A8J7PTB4-F1
#
_entry.id   AF-A0A8J7PTB4-F1
#
_cell.length_a   1.000
_cell.length_b   1.000
_cell.length_c   1.000
_cell.angle_alpha   90.00
_cell.angle_beta   90.00
_cell.angle_gamma   90.00
#
_symmetry.space_group_name_H-M   'P 1'
#
loop_
_entity.id
_entity.type
_entity.pdbx_description
1 polymer ?
#
loop_
_entity_poly.entity_id
_entity_poly.type
_entity_poly.pdbx_seq_one_letter_code
_entity_poly.pdbx_strand_id
1 'polypeptide(L)'
;LEGWRRDGVKTASSKALADALGIGAAQVRRDLTCLGRVGRPGVGYRVADLAAAIRSALGIDREWPAVLVGAGNLARALLRYRGFLERGFRIVGLFDADPAKVGQRVEGLEVRPVSELRRQARALRAELGIMAVPWEAAQEVGELLAAAGVRGVLNFAPAVLRLPAGIAVVNVDLTIQLEQLAFQVQAGRDG
;
A
#
# COMPACT_ATOMS: atom_id res chain seq x y z
N LEU A 1 17.80 11.32 -2.82
CA LEU A 1 18.52 10.55 -1.77
C LEU A 1 18.94 9.16 -2.23
N GLU A 2 18.06 8.38 -2.87
CA GLU A 2 18.45 7.05 -3.37
C GLU A 2 19.53 7.10 -4.45
N GLY A 3 19.46 8.08 -5.37
CA GLY A 3 20.53 8.36 -6.34
C GLY A 3 21.87 8.58 -5.64
N TRP A 4 21.95 9.52 -4.70
CA TRP A 4 23.15 9.78 -3.91
C TRP A 4 23.69 8.56 -3.14
N ARG A 5 22.81 7.64 -2.73
CA ARG A 5 23.23 6.37 -2.12
C ARG A 5 23.91 5.45 -3.13
N ARG A 6 23.41 5.38 -4.37
CA ARG A 6 24.04 4.63 -5.47
C ARG A 6 25.39 5.24 -5.84
N ASP A 7 25.50 6.56 -5.76
CA ASP A 7 26.72 7.32 -6.04
C ASP A 7 27.73 7.31 -4.87
N GLY A 8 27.45 6.55 -3.80
CA GLY A 8 28.36 6.39 -2.66
C GLY A 8 28.45 7.59 -1.70
N VAL A 9 27.56 8.59 -1.84
CA VAL A 9 27.53 9.77 -0.97
C VAL A 9 27.09 9.38 0.44
N LYS A 10 27.97 9.59 1.43
CA LYS A 10 27.70 9.21 2.83
C LYS A 10 26.94 10.29 3.61
N THR A 11 27.22 11.55 3.33
CA THR A 11 26.69 12.71 4.05
C THR A 11 26.25 13.81 3.09
N ALA A 12 25.15 14.48 3.40
CA ALA A 12 24.64 15.62 2.67
C ALA A 12 24.44 16.82 3.60
N SER A 13 24.76 18.02 3.13
CA SER A 13 24.48 19.26 3.86
C SER A 13 23.06 19.76 3.56
N SER A 14 22.50 20.63 4.41
CA SER A 14 21.22 21.29 4.12
C SER A 14 21.28 22.12 2.84
N LYS A 15 22.47 22.62 2.47
CA LYS A 15 22.71 23.35 1.22
C LYS A 15 22.63 22.42 0.01
N ALA A 16 23.32 21.28 0.05
CA ALA A 16 23.25 20.30 -1.05
C ALA A 16 21.83 19.76 -1.26
N LEU A 17 21.07 19.54 -0.17
CA LEU A 17 19.66 19.16 -0.24
C LEU A 17 18.78 20.28 -0.82
N ALA A 18 19.02 21.52 -0.41
CA ALA A 18 18.33 22.70 -0.94
C ALA A 18 18.55 22.87 -2.44
N ASP A 19 19.80 22.78 -2.89
CA ASP A 19 20.18 22.92 -4.29
C ASP A 19 19.51 21.83 -5.15
N ALA A 20 19.45 20.59 -4.64
CA ALA A 20 18.81 19.47 -5.34
C ALA A 20 17.27 19.55 -5.37
N LEU A 21 16.66 20.23 -4.40
CA LEU A 21 15.20 20.35 -4.27
C LEU A 21 14.67 21.69 -4.80
N GLY A 22 15.55 22.64 -5.16
CA GLY A 22 15.18 23.99 -5.59
C GLY A 22 14.54 24.84 -4.48
N ILE A 23 14.85 24.54 -3.20
CA ILE A 23 14.27 25.24 -2.04
C ILE A 23 15.37 25.85 -1.16
N GLY A 24 15.01 26.74 -0.23
CA GLY A 24 16.00 27.35 0.68
C GLY A 24 16.52 26.36 1.75
N ALA A 25 17.81 26.43 2.09
CA ALA A 25 18.42 25.57 3.11
C ALA A 25 17.80 25.72 4.51
N ALA A 26 17.23 26.90 4.83
CA ALA A 26 16.46 27.10 6.06
C ALA A 26 15.13 26.32 6.05
N GLN A 27 14.48 26.21 4.89
CA GLN A 27 13.26 25.41 4.71
C GLN A 27 13.56 23.93 4.89
N VAL A 28 14.62 23.42 4.26
CA VAL A 28 15.11 22.04 4.45
C VAL A 28 15.32 21.71 5.93
N ARG A 29 15.98 22.60 6.69
CA ARG A 29 16.23 22.35 8.12
C ARG A 29 14.93 22.25 8.91
N ARG A 30 13.97 23.14 8.66
CA ARG A 30 12.64 23.12 9.31
C ARG A 30 11.91 21.83 9.01
N ASP A 31 11.79 21.48 7.73
CA ASP A 31 11.06 20.30 7.28
C ASP A 31 11.68 19.01 7.84
N LEU A 32 13.01 18.90 7.89
CA LEU A 32 13.67 17.73 8.46
C LEU A 32 13.61 17.64 9.99
N THR A 33 13.22 18.71 10.68
CA THR A 33 13.10 18.69 12.15
C THR A 33 11.91 17.85 12.59
N CYS A 34 10.85 17.74 11.77
CA CYS A 34 9.69 16.90 12.07
C CYS A 34 9.99 15.40 12.02
N LEU A 35 11.11 15.01 11.38
CA LEU A 35 11.57 13.62 11.25
C LEU A 35 12.46 13.16 12.41
N GLY A 36 12.64 13.99 13.44
CA GLY A 36 13.49 13.71 14.60
C GLY A 36 14.95 14.14 14.42
N ARG A 37 15.88 13.56 15.20
CA ARG A 37 17.31 13.90 15.18
C ARG A 37 18.05 13.21 14.03
N VAL A 38 17.84 13.67 12.79
CA VAL A 38 18.41 13.05 11.59
C VAL A 38 19.72 13.70 11.10
N GLY A 39 20.20 14.73 11.79
CA GLY A 39 21.41 15.46 11.42
C GLY A 39 22.24 15.91 12.61
N ARG A 40 23.51 16.26 12.35
CA ARG A 40 24.43 16.83 13.35
C ARG A 40 24.92 18.20 12.88
N PRO A 41 24.88 19.24 13.72
CA PRO A 41 25.47 20.54 13.40
C PRO A 41 26.92 20.40 12.94
N GLY A 42 27.31 21.10 11.87
CA GLY A 42 28.66 21.05 11.29
C GLY A 42 28.98 19.80 10.44
N VAL A 43 28.20 18.71 10.54
CA VAL A 43 28.43 17.46 9.78
C VAL A 43 27.37 17.25 8.70
N GLY A 44 26.14 17.70 8.93
CA GLY A 44 25.01 17.49 8.01
C GLY A 44 24.23 16.22 8.33
N TYR A 45 23.63 15.63 7.30
CA TYR A 45 22.74 14.47 7.40
C TYR A 45 23.43 13.25 6.78
N ARG A 46 23.43 12.12 7.49
CA ARG A 46 23.82 10.85 6.87
C ARG A 46 22.75 10.46 5.86
N VAL A 47 23.14 10.25 4.60
CA VAL A 47 22.19 10.00 3.51
C VAL A 47 21.35 8.75 3.78
N ALA A 48 21.96 7.70 4.35
CA ALA A 48 21.25 6.48 4.74
C ALA A 48 20.19 6.71 5.82
N ASP A 49 20.57 7.40 6.90
CA ASP A 49 19.71 7.67 8.06
C ASP A 49 18.56 8.62 7.67
N LEU A 50 18.87 9.65 6.86
CA LEU A 50 17.88 10.57 6.34
C LEU A 50 16.84 9.89 5.45
N ALA A 51 17.30 9.01 4.54
CA ALA A 51 16.39 8.24 3.71
C ALA A 51 15.53 7.28 4.55
N ALA A 52 16.08 6.70 5.62
CA ALA A 52 15.32 5.83 6.53
C ALA A 52 14.26 6.61 7.33
N ALA A 53 14.61 7.78 7.88
CA ALA A 53 13.68 8.61 8.63
C ALA A 53 12.51 9.11 7.75
N ILE A 54 12.79 9.52 6.50
CA ILE A 54 11.74 9.89 5.55
C ILE A 54 10.84 8.70 5.21
N ARG A 55 11.42 7.52 4.94
CA ARG A 55 10.63 6.30 4.70
C ARG A 55 9.74 5.96 5.90
N SER A 56 10.26 6.14 7.10
CA SER A 56 9.52 5.88 8.35
C SER A 56 8.36 6.84 8.54
N ALA A 57 8.59 8.13 8.35
CA ALA A 57 7.53 9.11 8.39
C ALA A 57 6.45 8.89 7.31
N LEU A 58 6.81 8.34 6.17
CA LEU A 58 5.88 7.97 5.10
C LEU A 58 5.24 6.58 5.28
N GLY A 59 5.61 5.81 6.31
CA GLY A 59 5.10 4.45 6.54
C GLY A 59 5.51 3.42 5.48
N ILE A 60 6.54 3.72 4.69
CA ILE A 60 7.13 2.86 3.65
C ILE A 60 8.46 2.23 4.11
N ASP A 61 8.77 2.28 5.40
CA ASP A 61 9.91 1.63 6.05
C ASP A 61 9.59 0.22 6.59
N ARG A 62 8.33 -0.20 6.47
CA ARG A 62 7.86 -1.50 6.93
C ARG A 62 7.08 -2.21 5.84
N GLU A 63 7.11 -3.54 5.90
CA GLU A 63 6.20 -4.34 5.10
C GLU A 63 4.79 -4.29 5.71
N TRP A 64 3.80 -4.29 4.83
CA TRP A 64 2.38 -4.39 5.14
C TRP A 64 1.88 -5.70 4.53
N PRO A 65 1.87 -6.81 5.29
CA PRO A 65 1.39 -8.09 4.80
C PRO A 65 -0.11 -8.01 4.53
N ALA A 66 -0.49 -8.33 3.30
CA ALA A 66 -1.87 -8.31 2.83
C ALA A 66 -2.28 -9.70 2.34
N VAL A 67 -3.51 -10.10 2.62
CA VAL A 67 -4.14 -11.25 1.95
C VAL A 67 -5.10 -10.75 0.89
N LEU A 68 -5.19 -11.46 -0.23
CA LEU A 68 -6.08 -11.13 -1.32
C LEU A 68 -7.16 -12.21 -1.46
N VAL A 69 -8.42 -11.80 -1.52
CA VAL A 69 -9.58 -12.70 -1.63
C VAL A 69 -10.29 -12.46 -2.96
N GLY A 70 -10.50 -13.54 -3.71
CA GLY A 70 -10.92 -13.56 -5.10
C GLY A 70 -9.71 -13.69 -6.03
N ALA A 71 -9.53 -14.82 -6.69
CA ALA A 71 -8.42 -15.12 -7.61
C ALA A 71 -8.84 -14.91 -9.09
N GLY A 72 -9.44 -13.76 -9.38
CA GLY A 72 -9.86 -13.35 -10.73
C GLY A 72 -8.82 -12.56 -11.53
N ASN A 73 -9.27 -11.88 -12.59
CA ASN A 73 -8.41 -11.06 -13.44
C ASN A 73 -7.82 -9.86 -12.69
N LEU A 74 -8.63 -9.17 -11.88
CA LEU A 74 -8.17 -8.05 -11.06
C LEU A 74 -7.08 -8.48 -10.08
N ALA A 75 -7.26 -9.63 -9.42
CA ALA A 75 -6.27 -10.22 -8.54
C ALA A 75 -4.92 -10.43 -9.22
N ARG A 76 -4.94 -11.01 -10.43
CA ARG A 76 -3.73 -11.21 -11.24
C ARG A 76 -3.05 -9.89 -11.59
N ALA A 77 -3.83 -8.87 -11.93
CA ALA A 77 -3.28 -7.54 -12.22
C ALA A 77 -2.63 -6.91 -10.98
N LEU A 78 -3.29 -6.98 -9.82
CA LEU A 78 -2.76 -6.46 -8.55
C LEU A 78 -1.48 -7.20 -8.12
N LEU A 79 -1.41 -8.53 -8.31
CA LEU A 79 -0.22 -9.32 -8.01
C LEU A 79 0.98 -8.98 -8.90
N ARG A 80 0.74 -8.55 -10.15
CA ARG A 80 1.80 -8.11 -11.07
C ARG A 80 2.26 -6.68 -10.84
N TYR A 81 1.49 -5.87 -10.10
CA TYR A 81 1.78 -4.47 -9.91
C TYR A 81 2.93 -4.25 -8.93
N ARG A 82 4.13 -4.01 -9.46
CA ARG A 82 5.36 -3.83 -8.68
C ARG A 82 5.32 -2.64 -7.71
N GLY A 83 4.51 -1.63 -7.99
CA GLY A 83 4.37 -0.45 -7.13
C GLY A 83 3.85 -0.77 -5.71
N PHE A 84 3.17 -1.90 -5.51
CA PHE A 84 2.82 -2.37 -4.17
C PHE A 84 4.06 -2.79 -3.39
N LEU A 85 4.87 -3.68 -3.97
CA LEU A 85 6.09 -4.18 -3.33
C LEU A 85 7.09 -3.04 -3.05
N GLU A 86 7.26 -2.11 -3.99
CA GLU A 86 8.14 -0.93 -3.83
C GLU A 86 7.71 -0.02 -2.68
N ARG A 87 6.41 -0.03 -2.31
CA ARG A 87 5.85 0.75 -1.20
C ARG A 87 5.65 -0.08 0.08
N GLY A 88 6.17 -1.31 0.11
CA GLY A 88 6.09 -2.21 1.27
C GLY A 88 4.80 -3.02 1.35
N PHE A 89 3.85 -2.89 0.43
CA PHE A 89 2.64 -3.72 0.41
C PHE A 89 2.94 -5.09 -0.19
N ARG A 90 2.90 -6.13 0.64
CA ARG A 90 3.25 -7.49 0.24
C ARG A 90 2.03 -8.38 0.29
N ILE A 91 1.57 -8.86 -0.86
CA ILE A 91 0.50 -9.86 -0.92
C ILE A 91 1.10 -11.22 -0.55
N VAL A 92 0.73 -11.74 0.63
CA VAL A 92 1.32 -12.93 1.25
C VAL A 92 0.41 -14.16 1.17
N GLY A 93 -0.83 -13.99 0.74
CA GLY A 93 -1.79 -15.08 0.57
C GLY A 93 -2.89 -14.73 -0.44
N LEU A 94 -3.36 -15.75 -1.14
CA LEU A 94 -4.43 -15.67 -2.13
C LEU A 94 -5.51 -16.70 -1.80
N PHE A 95 -6.77 -16.26 -1.77
CA PHE A 95 -7.91 -17.10 -1.38
C PHE A 95 -9.03 -17.00 -2.39
N ASP A 96 -9.72 -18.11 -2.65
CA ASP A 96 -10.94 -18.13 -3.48
C ASP A 96 -11.91 -19.18 -2.93
N ALA A 97 -13.20 -19.00 -3.21
CA ALA A 97 -14.25 -19.94 -2.83
C ALA A 97 -14.46 -21.03 -3.91
N ASP A 98 -14.07 -20.74 -5.16
CA ASP A 98 -14.21 -21.65 -6.29
C ASP A 98 -13.25 -22.85 -6.17
N PRO A 99 -13.74 -24.08 -5.97
CA PRO A 99 -12.90 -25.27 -5.84
C PRO A 99 -12.04 -25.53 -7.07
N ALA A 100 -12.46 -25.07 -8.26
CA ALA A 100 -11.68 -25.24 -9.47
C ALA A 100 -10.39 -24.41 -9.45
N LYS A 101 -10.37 -23.28 -8.72
CA LYS A 101 -9.20 -22.40 -8.58
C LYS A 101 -8.30 -22.80 -7.42
N VAL A 102 -8.85 -23.42 -6.38
CA VAL A 102 -8.08 -23.86 -5.21
C VAL A 102 -6.95 -24.81 -5.62
N GLY A 103 -5.75 -24.59 -5.08
CA GLY A 103 -4.52 -25.33 -5.42
C GLY A 103 -3.80 -24.81 -6.66
N GLN A 104 -4.42 -23.97 -7.49
CA GLN A 104 -3.73 -23.34 -8.61
C GLN A 104 -2.69 -22.33 -8.14
N ARG A 105 -1.66 -22.10 -8.98
CA ARG A 105 -0.67 -21.04 -8.75
C ARG A 105 -0.96 -19.82 -9.62
N VAL A 106 -1.07 -18.66 -8.97
CA VAL A 106 -1.25 -17.36 -9.62
C VAL A 106 -0.11 -16.45 -9.19
N GLU A 107 0.75 -16.07 -10.14
CA GLU A 107 1.88 -15.16 -9.90
C GLU A 107 2.77 -15.57 -8.70
N GLY A 108 2.97 -16.89 -8.51
CA GLY A 108 3.81 -17.45 -7.44
C GLY A 108 3.10 -17.73 -6.11
N LEU A 109 1.82 -17.36 -5.96
CA LEU A 109 1.00 -17.71 -4.81
C LEU A 109 0.06 -18.86 -5.13
N GLU A 110 -0.07 -19.80 -4.20
CA GLU A 110 -1.09 -20.85 -4.26
C GLU A 110 -2.44 -20.30 -3.79
N VAL A 111 -3.50 -20.57 -4.56
CA VAL A 111 -4.87 -20.24 -4.20
C VAL A 111 -5.33 -21.20 -3.11
N ARG A 112 -5.65 -20.67 -1.94
CA ARG A 112 -6.18 -21.44 -0.80
C ARG A 112 -7.71 -21.31 -0.74
N PRO A 113 -8.42 -22.30 -0.17
CA PRO A 113 -9.86 -22.19 0.00
C PRO A 113 -10.18 -21.07 1.00
N VAL A 114 -11.23 -20.27 0.72
CA VAL A 114 -11.65 -19.15 1.59
C VAL A 114 -12.02 -19.60 3.00
N SER A 115 -12.43 -20.87 3.20
CA SER A 115 -12.69 -21.46 4.51
C SER A 115 -11.48 -21.44 5.44
N GLU A 116 -10.25 -21.38 4.89
CA GLU A 116 -9.02 -21.27 5.67
C GLU A 116 -8.58 -19.82 5.94
N LEU A 117 -9.24 -18.83 5.34
CA LEU A 117 -8.84 -17.43 5.35
C LEU A 117 -8.52 -16.94 6.77
N ARG A 118 -9.42 -17.18 7.72
CA ARG A 118 -9.26 -16.70 9.10
C ARG A 118 -7.98 -17.23 9.76
N ARG A 119 -7.70 -18.53 9.61
CA ARG A 119 -6.54 -19.20 10.21
C ARG A 119 -5.26 -18.76 9.52
N GLN A 120 -5.26 -18.78 8.19
CA GLN A 120 -4.07 -18.50 7.38
C GLN A 120 -3.68 -17.02 7.42
N ALA A 121 -4.65 -16.10 7.37
CA ALA A 121 -4.36 -14.67 7.50
C ALA A 121 -3.68 -14.34 8.84
N ARG A 122 -4.11 -14.98 9.94
CA ARG A 122 -3.43 -14.86 11.25
C ARG A 122 -2.00 -15.41 11.21
N ALA A 123 -1.82 -16.61 10.66
CA ALA A 123 -0.50 -17.25 10.55
C ALA A 123 0.48 -16.42 9.71
N LEU A 124 -0.02 -15.81 8.63
CA LEU A 124 0.73 -14.91 7.75
C LEU A 124 0.92 -13.50 8.33
N ARG A 125 0.36 -13.24 9.53
CA ARG A 125 0.37 -11.92 10.18
C ARG A 125 -0.17 -10.82 9.26
N ALA A 126 -1.22 -11.15 8.50
CA ALA A 126 -1.86 -10.23 7.59
C ALA A 126 -2.47 -9.07 8.37
N GLU A 127 -2.01 -7.86 8.06
CA GLU A 127 -2.55 -6.63 8.63
C GLU A 127 -3.60 -6.01 7.73
N LEU A 128 -3.54 -6.32 6.43
CA LEU A 128 -4.42 -5.81 5.39
C LEU A 128 -5.16 -6.95 4.66
N GLY A 129 -6.35 -6.65 4.16
CA GLY A 129 -7.13 -7.50 3.27
C GLY A 129 -7.46 -6.76 1.99
N ILE A 130 -7.31 -7.43 0.84
CA ILE A 130 -7.76 -6.93 -0.46
C ILE A 130 -8.91 -7.81 -0.92
N MET A 131 -10.05 -7.20 -1.22
CA MET A 131 -11.25 -7.92 -1.65
C MET A 131 -11.53 -7.62 -3.12
N ALA A 132 -11.46 -8.65 -3.95
CA ALA A 132 -11.80 -8.63 -5.37
C ALA A 132 -12.83 -9.74 -5.66
N VAL A 133 -13.91 -9.72 -4.88
CA VAL A 133 -14.99 -10.72 -4.90
C VAL A 133 -16.29 -10.10 -5.45
N PRO A 134 -17.26 -10.92 -5.90
CA PRO A 134 -18.60 -10.44 -6.24
C PRO A 134 -19.30 -9.77 -5.05
N TRP A 135 -20.32 -8.96 -5.36
CA TRP A 135 -21.14 -8.24 -4.37
C TRP A 135 -21.64 -9.16 -3.25
N GLU A 136 -22.17 -10.33 -3.63
CA GLU A 136 -22.87 -11.27 -2.76
C GLU A 136 -21.96 -11.84 -1.68
N ALA A 137 -20.68 -12.00 -1.99
CA ALA A 137 -19.67 -12.56 -1.09
C ALA A 137 -18.96 -11.48 -0.25
N ALA A 138 -19.12 -10.20 -0.58
CA ALA A 138 -18.30 -9.13 -0.02
C ALA A 138 -18.44 -9.02 1.51
N GLN A 139 -19.67 -9.01 2.02
CA GLN A 139 -19.92 -8.87 3.45
C GLN A 139 -19.30 -10.03 4.26
N GLU A 140 -19.55 -11.28 3.83
CA GLU A 140 -19.02 -12.48 4.50
C GLU A 140 -17.49 -12.49 4.51
N VAL A 141 -16.85 -12.16 3.38
CA VAL A 141 -15.39 -12.08 3.29
C VAL A 141 -14.84 -10.98 4.19
N GLY A 142 -15.49 -9.82 4.24
CA GLY A 142 -15.11 -8.72 5.13
C GLY A 142 -15.16 -9.15 6.60
N GLU A 143 -16.20 -9.88 7.02
CA GLU A 143 -16.33 -10.42 8.37
C GLU A 143 -15.26 -11.48 8.69
N LEU A 144 -14.91 -12.34 7.73
CA LEU A 144 -13.81 -13.30 7.89
C LEU A 144 -12.46 -12.60 8.09
N LEU A 145 -12.18 -11.54 7.33
CA LEU A 145 -10.98 -10.72 7.50
C LEU A 145 -10.96 -10.02 8.86
N ALA A 146 -12.09 -9.45 9.28
CA ALA A 146 -12.25 -8.86 10.60
C ALA A 146 -11.98 -9.89 11.71
N ALA A 147 -12.59 -11.07 11.60
CA ALA A 147 -12.38 -12.19 12.52
C ALA A 147 -10.97 -12.79 12.45
N ALA A 148 -10.19 -12.48 11.42
CA ALA A 148 -8.76 -12.80 11.32
C ALA A 148 -7.87 -11.78 12.04
N GLY A 149 -8.39 -10.61 12.42
CA GLY A 149 -7.63 -9.53 13.03
C GLY A 149 -6.93 -8.60 12.04
N VAL A 150 -7.37 -8.61 10.77
CA VAL A 150 -6.97 -7.60 9.78
C VAL A 150 -7.44 -6.22 10.25
N ARG A 151 -6.60 -5.20 10.05
CA ARG A 151 -6.83 -3.82 10.51
C ARG A 151 -7.30 -2.89 9.40
N GLY A 152 -7.07 -3.25 8.15
CA GLY A 152 -7.46 -2.45 6.99
C GLY A 152 -7.93 -3.32 5.82
N VAL A 153 -8.98 -2.89 5.14
CA VAL A 153 -9.55 -3.56 3.98
C VAL A 153 -9.57 -2.61 2.78
N LEU A 154 -8.97 -3.03 1.68
CA LEU A 154 -9.14 -2.41 0.36
C LEU A 154 -10.21 -3.19 -0.40
N ASN A 155 -11.36 -2.56 -0.58
CA ASN A 155 -12.56 -3.19 -1.13
C ASN A 155 -12.80 -2.76 -2.58
N PHE A 156 -12.65 -3.69 -3.52
CA PHE A 156 -13.04 -3.51 -4.93
C PHE A 156 -14.41 -4.10 -5.23
N ALA A 157 -15.05 -4.79 -4.27
CA ALA A 157 -16.42 -5.24 -4.47
C ALA A 157 -17.34 -4.00 -4.44
N PRO A 158 -18.41 -3.97 -5.25
CA PRO A 158 -19.32 -2.83 -5.31
C PRO A 158 -20.26 -2.76 -4.08
N ALA A 159 -19.77 -3.14 -2.90
CA ALA A 159 -20.54 -3.32 -1.68
C ALA A 159 -20.05 -2.42 -0.54
N VAL A 160 -20.99 -1.85 0.22
CA VAL A 160 -20.69 -1.14 1.46
C VAL A 160 -20.60 -2.16 2.59
N LEU A 161 -19.40 -2.36 3.12
CA LEU A 161 -19.15 -3.32 4.20
C LEU A 161 -19.58 -2.78 5.56
N ARG A 162 -20.24 -3.61 6.35
CA ARG A 162 -20.57 -3.34 7.76
C ARG A 162 -19.65 -4.16 8.65
N LEU A 163 -18.52 -3.59 9.06
CA LEU A 163 -17.50 -4.26 9.88
C LEU A 163 -17.41 -3.63 11.27
N PRO A 164 -16.87 -4.37 12.27
CA PRO A 164 -16.63 -3.85 13.61
C PRO A 164 -15.77 -2.57 13.60
N ALA A 165 -15.97 -1.71 14.62
CA ALA A 165 -15.16 -0.53 14.82
C ALA A 165 -13.66 -0.88 14.96
N GLY A 166 -12.80 -0.05 14.38
CA GLY A 166 -11.34 -0.25 14.39
C GLY A 166 -10.78 -0.92 13.13
N ILE A 167 -11.62 -1.34 12.18
CA ILE A 167 -11.20 -1.78 10.86
C ILE A 167 -11.37 -0.64 9.87
N ALA A 168 -10.26 -0.17 9.30
CA ALA A 168 -10.31 0.81 8.23
C ALA A 168 -10.81 0.15 6.93
N VAL A 169 -11.73 0.79 6.22
CA VAL A 169 -12.21 0.31 4.91
C VAL A 169 -12.01 1.42 3.89
N VAL A 170 -11.33 1.08 2.79
CA VAL A 170 -11.17 1.94 1.62
C VAL A 170 -11.85 1.27 0.44
N ASN A 171 -12.89 1.91 -0.10
CA ASN A 171 -13.58 1.42 -1.28
C ASN A 171 -12.89 1.95 -2.55
N VAL A 172 -12.71 1.08 -3.53
CA VAL A 172 -12.18 1.45 -4.84
C VAL A 172 -13.28 1.22 -5.87
N ASP A 173 -13.80 2.33 -6.38
CA ASP A 173 -14.72 2.33 -7.51
C ASP A 173 -14.06 3.06 -8.69
N LEU A 174 -13.59 2.28 -9.66
CA LEU A 174 -12.95 2.81 -10.86
C LEU A 174 -13.95 3.50 -11.79
N THR A 175 -15.24 3.18 -11.69
CA THR A 175 -16.29 3.83 -12.49
C THR A 175 -16.42 5.29 -12.08
N ILE A 176 -16.49 5.56 -10.77
CA ILE A 176 -16.51 6.94 -10.25
C ILE A 176 -15.28 7.72 -10.70
N GLN A 177 -14.09 7.11 -10.72
CA GLN A 177 -12.87 7.76 -11.20
C GLN A 177 -12.96 8.13 -12.70
N LEU A 178 -13.53 7.25 -13.53
CA LEU A 178 -13.74 7.53 -14.94
C LEU A 178 -14.81 8.60 -15.18
N GLU A 179 -15.90 8.58 -14.42
CA GLU A 179 -16.94 9.62 -14.48
C GLU A 179 -16.38 11.01 -14.14
N GLN A 180 -15.54 11.09 -13.10
CA GLN A 180 -14.84 12.34 -12.74
C GLN A 180 -13.93 12.83 -13.86
N LEU A 181 -13.17 11.92 -14.48
CA LEU A 181 -12.33 12.25 -15.62
C LEU A 181 -13.16 12.73 -16.83
N ALA A 182 -14.26 12.04 -17.12
CA ALA A 182 -15.17 12.40 -18.22
C ALA A 182 -15.77 13.79 -18.01
N PHE A 183 -16.19 14.10 -16.78
CA PHE A 183 -16.68 15.43 -16.42
C PHE A 183 -15.63 16.52 -16.65
N GLN A 184 -14.36 16.29 -16.25
CA GLN A 184 -13.27 17.25 -16.49
C GLN A 184 -13.01 17.49 -17.98
N VAL A 185 -13.05 16.42 -18.80
CA VAL A 185 -12.90 16.53 -20.26
C VAL A 185 -14.06 17.31 -20.87
N GLN A 186 -15.29 17.11 -20.38
CA GLN A 186 -16.45 17.86 -20.86
C GLN A 186 -16.40 19.33 -20.44
N ALA A 187 -16.12 19.61 -19.17
CA ALA A 187 -16.03 20.98 -18.66
C ALA A 187 -14.88 21.79 -19.29
N GLY A 188 -13.79 21.12 -19.68
CA GLY A 188 -12.67 21.74 -20.39
C GLY A 188 -12.89 21.96 -21.89
N ARG A 189 -14.04 21.54 -22.46
CA ARG A 189 -14.42 21.78 -23.86
C ARG A 189 -15.36 22.98 -24.04
N ASP A 190 -15.88 23.52 -22.94
CA ASP A 190 -16.83 24.65 -22.93
C ASP A 190 -16.14 26.01 -22.61
N GLY A 191 -14.81 26.11 -22.78
CA GLY A 191 -14.02 27.34 -22.63
C GLY A 191 -12.97 27.47 -23.73
#